data_AF-A0A0F9NSG8-F1
#
_entry.id   AF-A0A0F9NSG8-F1
#
_cell.length_a   1.000
_cell.length_b   1.000
_cell.length_c   1.000
_cell.angle_alpha   90.00
_cell.angle_beta   90.00
_cell.angle_gamma   90.00
#
_symmetry.space_group_name_H-M   'P 1'
#
loop_
_entity.id
_entity.type
_entity.pdbx_description
1 polymer ?
#
loop_
_entity_poly.entity_id
_entity_poly.type
_entity_poly.pdbx_seq_one_letter_code
_entity_poly.pdbx_strand_id
1 'polypeptide(L)' 'MTKDKIANDTYRKLVYFFDNKIKVHFKDFDEIFYNGLIVDLNEEKKTLVLDERIKGMMPILLEFVNPDSIRKFNEVGG' A
#
# COMPACT_ATOMS: atom_id res chain seq x y z
N MET A 1 -9.83 -8.53 13.92
CA MET A 1 -9.11 -9.20 12.82
C MET A 1 -7.68 -9.44 13.28
N THR A 2 -7.03 -10.57 13.00
CA THR A 2 -5.63 -10.76 13.40
C THR A 2 -4.70 -9.98 12.48
N LYS A 3 -3.51 -9.62 12.97
CA LYS A 3 -2.47 -8.93 12.18
C LYS A 3 -2.10 -9.70 10.91
N ASP A 4 -1.94 -11.02 11.00
CA ASP A 4 -1.65 -11.88 9.86
C ASP A 4 -2.77 -11.85 8.80
N LYS A 5 -4.03 -11.84 9.24
CA LYS A 5 -5.16 -11.75 8.31
C LYS A 5 -5.16 -10.40 7.59
N ILE A 6 -4.94 -9.30 8.31
CA ILE A 6 -4.83 -7.96 7.71
C ILE A 6 -3.70 -7.96 6.68
N ALA A 7 -2.51 -8.43 7.04
CA ALA A 7 -1.35 -8.46 6.16
C ALA A 7 -1.60 -9.28 4.89
N ASN A 8 -2.27 -10.44 5.00
CA ASN A 8 -2.63 -11.28 3.85
C ASN A 8 -3.67 -10.63 2.94
N ASP A 9 -4.72 -10.03 3.51
CA ASP A 9 -5.76 -9.35 2.74
C ASP A 9 -5.20 -8.11 2.03
N THR A 10 -4.35 -7.34 2.74
CA THR A 10 -3.59 -6.22 2.17
C THR A 10 -2.70 -6.68 1.03
N TYR A 11 -1.88 -7.72 1.22
CA TYR A 11 -0.99 -8.24 0.17
C TYR A 11 -1.76 -8.56 -1.11
N ARG A 12 -2.83 -9.35 -1.01
CA ARG A 12 -3.66 -9.76 -2.15
C ARG A 12 -4.23 -8.58 -2.92
N LYS A 13 -4.67 -7.52 -2.23
CA LYS A 13 -5.18 -6.30 -2.87
C LYS A 13 -4.07 -5.52 -3.56
N LEU A 14 -2.87 -5.45 -2.97
CA LEU A 14 -1.74 -4.69 -3.49
C LEU A 14 -1.03 -5.34 -4.68
N VAL A 15 -1.09 -6.67 -4.83
CA VAL A 15 -0.50 -7.40 -5.99
C VAL A 15 -0.94 -6.78 -7.31
N TYR A 16 -2.24 -6.50 -7.48
CA TYR A 16 -2.76 -5.87 -8.69
C TYR A 16 -2.09 -4.52 -8.99
N PHE A 17 -1.91 -3.67 -7.97
CA PHE A 17 -1.28 -2.35 -8.15
C PHE A 17 0.22 -2.48 -8.45
N PHE A 18 0.90 -3.42 -7.79
CA PHE A 18 2.32 -3.67 -7.95
C PHE A 18 2.67 -4.22 -9.34
N ASP A 19 1.96 -5.25 -9.79
CA ASP A 19 2.21 -5.92 -11.08
C ASP A 19 1.92 -4.99 -12.25
N ASN A 20 0.87 -4.17 -12.14
CA ASN A 20 0.44 -3.26 -13.21
C ASN A 20 1.08 -1.86 -13.12
N LYS A 21 1.97 -1.64 -12.14
CA LYS A 21 2.61 -0.33 -11.89
C LYS A 21 1.59 0.81 -11.78
N ILE A 22 0.48 0.54 -11.08
CA ILE A 22 -0.59 1.51 -10.85
C ILE A 22 -0.31 2.23 -9.53
N LYS A 23 -0.34 3.57 -9.56
CA LYS A 23 -0.27 4.37 -8.33
C LYS A 23 -1.44 4.01 -7.39
N VAL A 24 -1.13 3.77 -6.13
CA VAL A 24 -2.08 3.35 -5.11
C VAL A 24 -2.28 4.45 -4.08
N HIS A 25 -3.50 4.51 -3.56
CA HIS A 25 -3.87 5.26 -2.37
C HIS A 25 -4.31 4.27 -1.30
N PHE A 26 -3.81 4.43 -0.09
CA PHE A 26 -4.31 3.72 1.09
C PHE A 26 -4.09 4.55 2.35
N LYS A 27 -4.73 4.11 3.44
CA LYS A 27 -4.54 4.65 4.78
C LYS A 27 -3.97 3.60 5.72
N ASP A 28 -3.33 4.05 6.78
CA ASP A 28 -3.16 3.21 7.97
C ASP A 28 -4.38 3.27 8.89
N PHE A 29 -4.29 2.61 10.05
CA PHE A 29 -5.34 2.62 11.07
C PHE A 29 -5.44 3.94 11.87
N ASP A 30 -4.44 4.82 11.75
CA ASP A 30 -4.44 6.17 12.33
C ASP A 30 -4.94 7.22 11.30
N GLU A 31 -5.54 6.75 10.19
CA GLU A 31 -6.08 7.56 9.10
C GLU A 31 -5.04 8.41 8.34
N ILE A 32 -3.76 8.07 8.45
CA ILE A 32 -2.68 8.70 7.68
C ILE A 32 -2.74 8.19 6.24
N PHE A 33 -2.72 9.11 5.28
CA PHE A 33 -2.78 8.80 3.85
C PHE A 33 -1.40 8.56 3.24
N TYR A 34 -1.35 7.59 2.34
CA TYR A 34 -0.18 7.26 1.53
C TYR A 34 -0.58 7.22 0.06
N ASN A 35 0.16 7.93 -0.79
CA ASN A 35 -0.06 7.95 -2.24
C ASN A 35 1.27 7.71 -2.95
N GLY A 36 1.34 6.71 -3.81
CA GLY A 36 2.60 6.41 -4.46
C GLY A 36 2.58 5.20 -5.37
N LEU A 37 3.76 4.85 -5.86
CA LEU A 37 4.00 3.63 -6.62
C LEU A 37 4.61 2.57 -5.72
N ILE A 38 4.08 1.34 -5.75
CA ILE A 38 4.70 0.23 -5.04
C ILE A 38 5.91 -0.24 -5.87
N VAL A 39 7.11 -0.13 -5.30
CA VAL A 39 8.36 -0.50 -5.98
C VAL A 39 8.89 -1.86 -5.53
N ASP A 40 8.50 -2.32 -4.35
CA ASP A 40 8.73 -3.68 -3.86
C ASP A 40 7.51 -4.14 -3.04
N LEU A 41 7.17 -5.43 -3.15
CA LEU A 41 6.08 -6.06 -2.41
C LEU A 41 6.49 -7.48 -2.03
N ASN A 42 6.65 -7.75 -0.74
CA ASN A 42 7.18 -9.00 -0.24
C ASN A 42 6.12 -9.77 0.57
N GLU A 43 5.77 -10.96 0.10
CA GLU A 43 4.77 -11.80 0.76
C GLU A 43 5.27 -12.40 2.08
N GLU A 44 6.52 -12.88 2.12
CA GLU A 44 7.07 -13.57 3.28
C GLU A 44 7.30 -12.60 4.44
N LYS A 45 7.87 -11.44 4.15
CA LYS A 45 8.16 -10.38 5.13
C LYS A 45 6.94 -9.54 5.48
N LYS A 46 5.84 -9.68 4.72
CA LYS A 46 4.64 -8.84 4.86
C LYS A 46 4.99 -7.34 4.86
N THR A 47 5.78 -6.93 3.88
CA THR A 47 6.22 -5.54 3.69
C THR A 47 5.97 -5.07 2.27
N LEU A 48 5.81 -3.77 2.10
CA LEU A 48 5.96 -3.09 0.82
C LEU A 48 7.00 -1.98 0.93
N VAL A 49 7.55 -1.57 -0.20
CA VAL A 49 8.23 -0.27 -0.34
C VAL A 49 7.38 0.59 -1.26
N LEU A 50 7.01 1.78 -0.78
CA LEU A 50 6.25 2.76 -1.51
C LEU A 50 7.19 3.91 -1.90
N ASP A 51 7.25 4.23 -3.19
CA ASP A 51 7.73 5.53 -3.64
C ASP A 51 6.60 6.55 -3.43
N GLU A 52 6.55 7.11 -2.22
CA GLU A 52 5.50 8.02 -1.76
C GLU A 52 5.74 9.42 -2.32
N ARG A 53 4.69 10.07 -2.80
CA ARG A 53 4.76 11.32 -3.56
C ARG A 53 5.50 12.46 -2.85
N ILE A 54 5.39 12.58 -1.52
CA ILE A 54 5.93 13.68 -0.72
C ILE A 54 7.16 13.23 0.06
N LYS A 55 7.12 12.02 0.62
CA LYS A 55 8.14 11.50 1.55
C LYS A 55 9.21 10.65 0.85
N GLY A 56 9.02 10.31 -0.42
CA GLY A 56 9.90 9.43 -1.19
C GLY A 56 9.77 7.97 -0.76
N MET A 57 10.86 7.22 -0.93
CA MET A 57 10.91 5.78 -0.69
C MET A 57 10.70 5.44 0.79
N MET A 58 9.63 4.73 1.13
CA MET A 58 9.35 4.30 2.49
C MET A 58 8.90 2.84 2.59
N PRO A 59 9.49 2.06 3.51
CA PRO A 59 9.01 0.71 3.83
C PRO A 59 7.77 0.78 4.73
N ILE A 60 6.79 -0.09 4.47
CA ILE A 60 5.53 -0.17 5.24
C ILE A 60 5.21 -1.64 5.53
N LEU A 61 4.84 -1.93 6.77
CA LEU A 61 4.32 -3.23 7.18
C LEU A 61 2.87 -3.37 6.73
N LEU A 62 2.53 -4.50 6.09
CA LEU A 62 1.18 -4.70 5.53
C LEU A 62 0.09 -4.79 6.61
N GLU A 63 0.46 -5.17 7.84
CA GLU A 63 -0.47 -5.19 8.99
C GLU A 63 -0.90 -3.80 9.46
N PHE A 64 -0.23 -2.73 9.03
CA PHE A 64 -0.61 -1.35 9.34
C PHE A 64 -1.48 -0.70 8.27
N VAL A 65 -1.54 -1.28 7.08
CA VAL A 65 -2.40 -0.79 6.01
C VAL A 65 -3.83 -1.22 6.28
N ASN A 66 -4.77 -0.28 6.24
CA ASN A 66 -6.19 -0.59 6.24
C ASN A 66 -6.57 -1.16 4.86
N PRO A 67 -6.87 -2.46 4.73
CA PRO A 67 -7.10 -3.10 3.45
C PRO A 67 -8.31 -2.53 2.72
N ASP A 68 -9.28 -1.95 3.43
CA ASP A 68 -10.52 -1.41 2.84
C ASP A 68 -10.34 0.00 2.29
N SER A 69 -9.20 0.63 2.58
CA SER A 69 -8.83 1.94 2.05
C SER A 69 -8.10 1.88 0.70
N ILE A 70 -7.62 0.70 0.30
CA ILE A 70 -6.79 0.50 -0.88
C ILE A 70 -7.61 0.77 -2.15
N ARG A 71 -7.16 1.76 -2.93
CA ARG A 71 -7.77 2.14 -4.21
C ARG A 71 -6.74 2.73 -5.16
N LYS A 72 -7.10 2.84 -6.43
CA LYS A 72 -6.28 3.54 -7.42
C LYS A 72 -6.13 5.00 -7.03
N PHE A 73 -4.91 5.50 -7.04
CA PHE A 73 -4.62 6.92 -6.95
C PHE A 73 -4.66 7.51 -8.37
N ASN A 74 -5.65 8.35 -8.63
CA ASN A 74 -5.71 9.17 -9.84
C ASN A 74 -5.20 10.56 -9.47
N GLU A 75 -4.12 11.01 -10.11
CA GLU A 75 -3.69 12.40 -10.00
C GLU A 75 -4.75 13.27 -10.68
N VAL A 76 -5.58 13.94 -9.89
CA VAL A 76 -6.51 14.94 -10.42
C VAL A 76 -5.72 16.22 -10.70
N GLY A 77 -5.45 16.46 -11.98
CA GLY A 77 -5.01 17.75 -12.54
C GLY A 77 -3.56 18.15 -12.23
N GLY A 78 -2.73 18.14 -13.27
CA GLY A 78 -1.64 19.11 -13.42
C GLY A 78 -2.13 20.29 -14.24
#